data_AF-A0A8T4ULA8-F1
#
_entry.id   AF-A0A8T4ULA8-F1
#
_cell.length_a   1.000
_cell.length_b   1.000
_cell.length_c   1.000
_cell.angle_alpha   90.00
_cell.angle_beta   90.00
_cell.angle_gamma   90.00
#
_symmetry.space_group_name_H-M   'P 1'
#
loop_
_entity.id
_entity.type
_entity.pdbx_description
1 polymer ?
#
loop_
_entity_poly.entity_id
_entity_poly.type
_entity_poly.pdbx_seq_one_letter_code
_entity_poly.pdbx_strand_id
1 'polypeptide(L)'
;MASSFSFIDAMESLEKIGFYEVALPFILIFTIVFAILQKVKIFGEKGKNFNAVIAVVLAFLVIRNQAIVEVLNQFLPKISLISVIIVVTLILFAILLNKEDAAFGGWLGGIGMIVLVIGLIIAFIGSGGGAVFGFQLPDWFDITMADRNLLIFVVLFIIFFAYVTSDGSSDKTSPLAWLEELPNKITGGKK
;
A
#
# COMPACT_ATOMS: atom_id res chain seq x y z
N MET A 1 -1.95 -48.66 -0.05
CA MET A 1 -1.50 -47.46 -0.79
C MET A 1 -0.94 -46.51 0.25
N ALA A 2 0.37 -46.22 0.20
CA ALA A 2 0.93 -45.19 1.07
C ALA A 2 0.43 -43.84 0.54
N SER A 3 -0.45 -43.18 1.30
CA SER A 3 -0.80 -41.78 1.07
C SER A 3 0.49 -40.97 1.23
N SER A 4 1.04 -40.46 0.13
CA SER A 4 2.19 -39.56 0.17
C SER A 4 1.78 -38.33 0.97
N PHE A 5 2.34 -38.18 2.17
CA PHE A 5 2.12 -37.01 3.00
C PHE A 5 2.55 -35.76 2.23
N SER A 6 1.58 -34.95 1.83
CA SER A 6 1.82 -33.67 1.17
C SER A 6 2.11 -32.60 2.22
N PHE A 7 2.91 -31.61 1.85
CA PHE A 7 3.07 -30.41 2.68
C PHE A 7 1.72 -29.71 2.93
N ILE A 8 0.78 -29.80 1.98
CA ILE A 8 -0.58 -29.25 2.11
C ILE A 8 -1.33 -29.95 3.25
N ASP A 9 -1.23 -31.29 3.33
CA ASP A 9 -1.85 -32.07 4.41
C ASP A 9 -1.28 -31.70 5.78
N ALA A 10 0.03 -31.39 5.82
CA ALA A 10 0.70 -30.90 7.03
C ALA A 10 0.15 -29.54 7.49
N MET A 11 0.00 -28.60 6.55
CA MET A 11 -0.52 -27.26 6.85
C MET A 11 -1.99 -27.30 7.27
N GLU A 12 -2.82 -28.09 6.58
CA GLU A 12 -4.22 -28.30 6.98
C GLU A 12 -4.32 -28.92 8.38
N SER A 13 -3.42 -29.84 8.71
CA SER A 13 -3.40 -30.46 10.04
C SER A 13 -3.09 -29.42 11.13
N LEU A 14 -2.14 -28.50 10.87
CA LEU A 14 -1.83 -27.39 11.77
C LEU A 14 -2.99 -26.41 11.90
N GLU A 15 -3.68 -26.12 10.80
CA GLU A 15 -4.86 -25.26 10.80
C GLU A 15 -6.00 -25.88 11.60
N LYS A 16 -6.31 -27.16 11.40
CA LYS A 16 -7.37 -27.88 12.11
C LYS A 16 -7.18 -27.95 13.63
N ILE A 17 -5.93 -27.94 14.11
CA ILE A 17 -5.64 -27.89 15.55
C ILE A 17 -5.56 -26.45 16.10
N GLY A 18 -5.88 -25.44 15.28
CA GLY A 18 -5.87 -24.03 15.69
C GLY A 18 -4.47 -23.45 15.87
N PHE A 19 -3.44 -24.05 15.25
CA PHE A 19 -2.05 -23.58 15.41
C PHE A 19 -1.91 -22.13 14.97
N TYR A 20 -2.44 -21.75 13.80
CA TYR A 20 -2.34 -20.38 13.29
C TYR A 20 -3.14 -19.39 14.14
N GLU A 21 -4.32 -19.79 14.61
CA GLU A 21 -5.20 -18.97 15.45
C GLU A 21 -4.55 -18.60 16.78
N VAL A 22 -3.62 -19.42 17.28
CA VAL A 22 -2.92 -19.20 18.55
C VAL A 22 -1.51 -18.66 18.35
N ALA A 23 -0.74 -19.27 17.44
CA ALA A 23 0.68 -18.95 17.24
C ALA A 23 0.88 -17.58 16.57
N LEU A 24 0.03 -17.20 15.61
CA LEU A 24 0.15 -15.89 14.96
C LEU A 24 -0.05 -14.73 15.93
N PRO A 25 -1.16 -14.67 16.71
CA PRO A 25 -1.31 -13.62 17.71
C PRO A 25 -0.24 -13.71 18.81
N PHE A 26 0.22 -14.91 19.18
CA PHE A 26 1.33 -15.07 20.15
C PHE A 26 2.56 -14.30 19.71
N ILE A 27 3.04 -14.60 18.51
CA ILE A 27 4.27 -14.03 17.96
C ILE A 27 4.12 -12.52 17.81
N LEU A 28 2.95 -12.05 17.37
CA LEU A 28 2.67 -10.61 17.24
C LEU A 28 2.79 -9.90 18.59
N ILE A 29 2.04 -10.36 19.61
CA ILE A 29 2.01 -9.72 20.93
C ILE A 29 3.38 -9.80 21.58
N PHE A 30 4.01 -10.98 21.56
CA PHE A 30 5.36 -11.17 22.08
C PHE A 30 6.33 -10.17 21.45
N THR A 31 6.32 -10.04 20.12
CA THR A 31 7.24 -9.16 19.40
C THR A 31 6.98 -7.69 19.74
N ILE A 32 5.72 -7.24 19.77
CA ILE A 32 5.37 -5.85 20.10
C ILE A 32 5.77 -5.51 21.53
N VAL A 33 5.38 -6.34 22.49
CA VAL A 33 5.69 -6.12 23.91
C VAL A 33 7.20 -6.15 24.13
N PHE A 34 7.90 -7.14 23.56
CA PHE A 34 9.35 -7.23 23.63
C PHE A 34 10.03 -5.99 23.04
N ALA A 35 9.61 -5.55 21.85
CA ALA A 35 10.16 -4.37 21.19
C ALA A 35 9.92 -3.09 22.01
N ILE A 36 8.75 -2.93 22.61
CA ILE A 36 8.45 -1.79 23.50
C ILE A 36 9.36 -1.82 24.73
N LEU A 37 9.48 -2.96 25.41
CA LEU A 37 10.33 -3.10 26.59
C LEU A 37 11.82 -2.85 26.27
N GLN A 38 12.28 -3.27 25.09
CA GLN A 38 13.62 -2.95 24.58
C GLN A 38 13.80 -1.44 24.33
N LYS A 39 12.80 -0.79 23.74
CA LYS A 39 12.87 0.64 23.42
C LYS A 39 12.84 1.52 24.66
N VAL A 40 12.06 1.14 25.67
CA VAL A 40 11.95 1.87 26.95
C VAL A 40 13.15 1.61 27.87
N LYS A 41 13.88 0.50 27.69
CA LYS A 41 15.06 0.11 28.49
C LYS A 41 14.78 0.07 30.01
N ILE A 42 13.62 -0.44 30.43
CA ILE A 42 13.21 -0.51 31.85
C ILE A 42 14.26 -1.18 32.75
N PHE A 43 14.91 -2.24 32.26
CA PHE A 43 15.94 -2.99 33.00
C PHE A 43 17.38 -2.67 32.54
N GLY A 44 17.58 -1.56 31.84
CA GLY A 44 18.88 -1.16 31.29
C GLY A 44 19.39 -2.07 30.17
N GLU A 45 20.66 -1.92 29.80
CA GLU A 45 21.27 -2.58 28.62
C GLU A 45 21.38 -4.10 28.74
N LYS A 46 21.47 -4.63 29.96
CA LYS A 46 21.52 -6.08 30.23
C LYS A 46 20.13 -6.69 30.44
N GLY A 47 19.08 -5.89 30.33
CA GLY A 47 17.68 -6.26 30.57
C GLY A 47 17.03 -7.17 29.53
N LYS A 48 17.75 -7.59 28.48
CA LYS A 48 17.15 -8.26 27.32
C LYS A 48 16.44 -9.56 27.66
N ASN A 49 17.03 -10.38 28.52
CA ASN A 49 16.44 -11.66 28.91
C ASN A 49 15.16 -11.46 29.74
N PHE A 50 15.16 -10.47 30.65
CA PHE A 50 13.96 -10.12 31.43
C PHE A 50 12.85 -9.60 30.55
N ASN A 51 13.16 -8.72 29.59
CA ASN A 51 12.20 -8.24 28.60
C ASN A 51 11.56 -9.38 27.81
N ALA A 52 12.36 -10.37 27.39
CA ALA A 52 11.87 -11.53 26.66
C ALA A 52 10.91 -12.38 27.51
N VAL A 53 11.30 -12.71 28.74
CA VAL A 53 10.46 -13.50 29.66
C VAL A 53 9.15 -12.79 29.95
N ILE A 54 9.19 -11.49 30.24
CA ILE A 54 7.98 -10.69 30.51
C ILE A 54 7.07 -10.64 29.28
N ALA A 55 7.64 -10.43 28.09
CA ALA A 55 6.88 -10.42 26.85
C ALA A 55 6.20 -11.77 26.56
N VAL A 56 6.89 -12.90 26.83
CA VAL A 56 6.32 -14.24 26.69
C VAL A 56 5.16 -14.45 27.65
N VAL A 57 5.33 -14.10 28.93
CA VAL A 57 4.27 -14.22 29.93
C VAL A 57 3.04 -13.39 29.54
N LEU A 58 3.25 -12.15 29.11
CA LEU A 58 2.16 -11.28 28.66
C LEU A 58 1.47 -11.82 27.41
N ALA A 59 2.22 -12.33 26.42
CA ALA A 59 1.65 -12.94 25.22
C ALA A 59 0.75 -14.14 25.56
N PHE A 60 1.20 -15.04 26.44
CA PHE A 60 0.37 -16.16 26.90
C PHE A 60 -0.88 -15.73 27.66
N LEU A 61 -0.78 -14.69 28.50
CA LEU A 61 -1.93 -14.14 29.21
C LEU A 61 -3.00 -13.58 28.26
N VAL A 62 -2.57 -12.92 27.19
CA VAL A 62 -3.50 -12.38 26.18
C VAL A 62 -4.16 -13.51 25.40
N ILE A 63 -3.40 -14.53 24.99
CA ILE A 63 -3.92 -15.66 24.20
C ILE A 63 -4.93 -16.50 24.96
N ARG A 64 -4.81 -16.58 26.28
CA ARG A 64 -5.81 -17.25 27.11
C ARG A 64 -7.22 -16.68 26.88
N ASN A 65 -7.35 -15.42 26.48
CA ASN A 65 -8.62 -14.80 26.19
C ASN A 65 -9.02 -15.00 24.71
N GLN A 66 -9.97 -15.91 24.48
CA GLN A 66 -10.49 -16.22 23.14
C GLN A 66 -11.04 -14.99 22.41
N ALA A 67 -11.76 -14.10 23.10
CA ALA A 67 -12.31 -12.89 22.48
C ALA A 67 -11.21 -11.96 21.93
N ILE A 68 -10.06 -11.87 22.61
CA ILE A 68 -8.93 -11.08 22.11
C ILE A 68 -8.29 -11.77 20.91
N VAL A 69 -8.14 -13.09 20.97
CA VAL A 69 -7.58 -13.89 19.86
C VAL A 69 -8.42 -13.75 18.60
N GLU A 70 -9.75 -13.85 18.70
CA GLU A 70 -10.68 -13.66 17.57
C GLU A 70 -10.53 -12.28 16.94
N VAL A 71 -10.48 -11.23 17.77
CA VAL A 71 -10.25 -9.86 17.31
C VAL A 71 -8.91 -9.75 16.58
N LEU A 72 -7.83 -10.30 17.15
CA LEU A 72 -6.51 -10.30 16.51
C LEU A 72 -6.50 -11.06 15.18
N ASN A 73 -7.19 -12.19 15.09
CA ASN A 73 -7.29 -12.97 13.85
C ASN A 73 -8.07 -12.22 12.76
N GLN A 74 -9.00 -11.33 13.13
CA GLN A 74 -9.63 -10.41 12.17
C GLN A 74 -8.74 -9.23 11.78
N PHE A 75 -7.90 -8.75 12.70
CA PHE A 75 -6.99 -7.62 12.46
C PHE A 75 -5.72 -8.01 11.70
N LEU A 76 -5.17 -9.20 11.94
CA LEU A 76 -3.91 -9.67 11.37
C LEU A 76 -3.88 -9.61 9.84
N PRO A 77 -4.88 -10.18 9.11
CA PRO A 77 -4.94 -10.06 7.66
C PRO A 77 -5.01 -8.61 7.19
N LYS A 78 -5.81 -7.77 7.87
CA LYS A 78 -5.98 -6.35 7.55
C LYS A 78 -4.65 -5.58 7.66
N ILE A 79 -3.89 -5.78 8.74
CA ILE A 79 -2.61 -5.11 8.96
C ILE A 79 -1.55 -5.58 7.97
N SER A 80 -1.48 -6.89 7.70
CA SER A 80 -0.56 -7.45 6.71
C SER A 80 -0.83 -6.83 5.34
N LEU A 81 -2.09 -6.73 4.96
CA LEU A 81 -2.51 -6.18 3.68
C LEU A 81 -2.20 -4.69 3.56
N ILE A 82 -2.49 -3.89 4.60
CA ILE A 82 -2.12 -2.47 4.66
C ILE A 82 -0.60 -2.31 4.50
N SER A 83 0.18 -3.16 5.17
CA SER A 83 1.64 -3.10 5.10
C SER A 83 2.15 -3.38 3.69
N VAL A 84 1.60 -4.37 3.00
CA VAL A 84 1.92 -4.66 1.59
C VAL A 84 1.53 -3.46 0.70
N ILE A 85 0.35 -2.89 0.88
CA ILE A 85 -0.11 -1.72 0.12
C ILE A 85 0.84 -0.53 0.33
N ILE A 86 1.23 -0.26 1.58
CA ILE A 86 2.18 0.81 1.90
C ILE A 86 3.52 0.56 1.22
N VAL A 87 4.06 -0.66 1.29
CA VAL A 87 5.35 -1.00 0.65
C VAL A 87 5.27 -0.81 -0.86
N VAL A 88 4.22 -1.33 -1.51
CA VAL A 88 4.00 -1.14 -2.95
C VAL A 88 3.89 0.35 -3.29
N THR A 89 3.14 1.12 -2.50
CA THR A 89 2.99 2.56 -2.68
C THR A 89 4.33 3.29 -2.55
N LEU A 90 5.14 2.96 -1.54
CA LEU A 90 6.47 3.54 -1.35
C LEU A 90 7.43 3.19 -2.50
N ILE A 91 7.36 1.97 -3.03
CA ILE A 91 8.14 1.56 -4.21
C ILE A 91 7.73 2.40 -5.43
N LEU A 92 6.43 2.55 -5.67
CA LEU A 92 5.92 3.39 -6.76
C LEU A 92 6.36 4.86 -6.58
N PHE A 93 6.29 5.40 -5.36
CA PHE A 93 6.83 6.73 -5.07
C PHE A 93 8.33 6.84 -5.33
N ALA A 94 9.12 5.85 -4.92
CA ALA A 94 10.56 5.85 -5.15
C ALA A 94 10.90 5.85 -6.66
N ILE A 95 10.13 5.13 -7.47
CA ILE A 95 10.29 5.08 -8.93
C ILE A 95 9.93 6.45 -9.55
N LEU A 96 8.83 7.08 -9.11
CA LEU A 96 8.32 8.33 -9.70
C LEU A 96 9.06 9.58 -9.27
N LEU A 97 9.59 9.60 -8.05
CA LEU A 97 10.35 10.72 -7.49
C LEU A 97 11.83 10.68 -7.87
N ASN A 98 12.25 9.73 -8.71
CA ASN A 98 13.62 9.67 -9.15
C ASN A 98 13.95 10.94 -9.95
N LYS A 99 14.93 11.69 -9.45
CA LYS A 99 15.20 13.10 -9.80
C LYS A 99 15.77 13.32 -11.20
N GLU A 100 16.10 12.25 -11.91
CA GLU A 100 16.76 12.34 -13.23
C GLU A 100 15.76 12.65 -14.35
N ASP A 101 14.47 12.31 -14.18
CA ASP A 101 13.41 12.59 -15.16
C ASP A 101 12.52 13.76 -14.68
N ALA A 102 12.81 14.96 -15.20
CA ALA A 102 12.09 16.20 -14.88
C ALA A 102 10.58 16.19 -15.26
N ALA A 103 10.08 15.13 -15.91
CA ALA A 103 8.68 14.98 -16.32
C ALA A 103 7.70 14.97 -15.12
N PHE A 104 8.15 14.54 -13.94
CA PHE A 104 7.31 14.47 -12.73
C PHE A 104 7.75 15.45 -11.63
N GLY A 105 8.64 16.40 -11.92
CA GLY A 105 9.23 17.32 -10.93
C GLY A 105 8.38 18.52 -10.52
N GLY A 106 7.12 18.62 -10.97
CA GLY A 106 6.24 19.78 -10.74
C GLY A 106 4.84 19.42 -10.24
N TRP A 107 3.91 20.38 -10.30
CA TRP A 107 2.49 20.19 -9.89
C TRP A 107 1.82 18.98 -10.57
N LEU A 108 2.22 18.65 -11.80
CA LEU A 108 1.79 17.45 -12.53
C LEU A 108 2.26 16.13 -11.88
N GLY A 109 3.43 16.11 -11.26
CA GLY A 109 3.91 14.96 -10.49
C GLY A 109 3.11 14.74 -9.21
N GLY A 110 2.73 15.83 -8.54
CA GLY A 110 1.83 15.76 -7.38
C GLY A 110 0.44 15.22 -7.74
N ILE A 111 -0.12 15.64 -8.88
CA ILE A 111 -1.40 15.12 -9.37
C ILE A 111 -1.28 13.66 -9.79
N GLY A 112 -0.24 13.30 -10.55
CA GLY A 112 0.03 11.91 -10.94
C GLY A 112 0.18 10.99 -9.73
N MET A 113 0.81 11.47 -8.66
CA MET A 113 0.95 10.77 -7.40
C MET A 113 -0.40 10.47 -6.74
N ILE A 114 -1.28 11.47 -6.65
CA ILE A 114 -2.62 11.32 -6.07
C ILE A 114 -3.46 10.34 -6.92
N VAL A 115 -3.41 10.47 -8.25
CA VAL A 115 -4.12 9.59 -9.18
C VAL A 115 -3.65 8.14 -9.03
N LEU A 116 -2.35 7.90 -8.85
CA LEU A 116 -1.81 6.55 -8.66
C LEU A 116 -2.18 5.93 -7.32
N VAL A 117 -2.16 6.71 -6.22
CA VAL A 117 -2.61 6.21 -4.91
C VAL A 117 -4.09 5.87 -4.96
N ILE A 118 -4.91 6.75 -5.56
CA ILE A 118 -6.34 6.49 -5.75
C ILE A 118 -6.55 5.27 -6.64
N GLY A 119 -5.81 5.15 -7.75
CA GLY A 119 -5.85 4.00 -8.65
C GLY A 119 -5.47 2.69 -7.96
N LEU A 120 -4.44 2.69 -7.11
CA LEU A 120 -4.04 1.53 -6.31
C LEU A 120 -5.11 1.14 -5.29
N ILE A 121 -5.71 2.12 -4.60
CA ILE A 121 -6.80 1.89 -3.65
C ILE A 121 -8.02 1.30 -4.38
N ILE A 122 -8.40 1.85 -5.53
CA ILE A 122 -9.52 1.35 -6.33
C ILE A 122 -9.24 -0.07 -6.85
N ALA A 123 -8.05 -0.30 -7.41
CA ALA A 123 -7.65 -1.63 -7.89
C ALA A 123 -7.63 -2.65 -6.75
N PHE A 124 -7.15 -2.25 -5.58
CA PHE A 124 -7.14 -3.08 -4.38
C PHE A 124 -8.56 -3.43 -3.94
N ILE A 125 -9.46 -2.44 -3.82
CA ILE A 125 -10.85 -2.67 -3.41
C ILE A 125 -11.58 -3.55 -4.43
N GLY A 126 -11.46 -3.26 -5.73
CA GLY A 126 -12.09 -4.03 -6.82
C GLY A 126 -11.56 -5.45 -6.99
N SER A 127 -10.35 -5.75 -6.51
CA SER A 127 -9.79 -7.12 -6.51
C SER A 127 -10.37 -8.04 -5.42
N GLY A 128 -11.34 -7.56 -4.64
CA GLY A 128 -11.86 -8.25 -3.45
C GLY A 128 -11.19 -7.81 -2.14
N GLY A 129 -10.18 -6.93 -2.20
CA GLY A 129 -9.53 -6.36 -1.02
C GLY A 129 -10.48 -5.55 -0.14
N GLY A 130 -11.54 -4.97 -0.71
CA GLY A 130 -12.60 -4.27 0.04
C GLY A 130 -13.31 -5.19 1.05
N ALA A 131 -13.56 -6.45 0.66
CA ALA A 131 -14.23 -7.43 1.50
C ALA A 131 -13.45 -7.70 2.80
N VAL A 132 -12.11 -7.64 2.76
CA VAL A 132 -11.25 -7.80 3.94
C VAL A 132 -11.53 -6.72 4.99
N PHE A 133 -11.97 -5.52 4.57
CA PHE A 133 -12.31 -4.40 5.45
C PHE A 133 -13.82 -4.25 5.69
N GLY A 134 -14.65 -5.16 5.16
CA GLY A 134 -16.10 -5.02 5.21
C GLY A 134 -16.64 -3.89 4.32
N PHE A 135 -15.84 -3.43 3.36
CA PHE A 135 -16.23 -2.41 2.40
C PHE A 135 -16.60 -3.07 1.07
N GLN A 136 -17.86 -2.96 0.68
CA GLN A 136 -18.32 -3.35 -0.64
C GLN A 136 -18.49 -2.10 -1.48
N LEU A 137 -17.87 -2.09 -2.66
CA LEU A 137 -18.19 -1.08 -3.65
C LEU A 137 -19.62 -1.29 -4.13
N PRO A 138 -20.36 -0.22 -4.43
CA PRO A 138 -21.60 -0.34 -5.18
C PRO A 138 -21.36 -1.11 -6.49
N ASP A 139 -22.36 -1.88 -6.95
CA ASP A 139 -22.24 -2.76 -8.13
C ASP A 139 -21.76 -2.03 -9.42
N TRP A 140 -21.99 -0.72 -9.53
CA TRP A 140 -21.49 0.10 -10.65
C TRP A 140 -19.98 0.38 -10.61
N PHE A 141 -19.30 -0.04 -9.55
CA PHE A 141 -17.86 0.05 -9.32
C PHE A 141 -17.22 -1.34 -9.16
N ASP A 142 -17.98 -2.43 -9.31
CA ASP A 142 -17.44 -3.79 -9.23
C ASP A 142 -16.64 -4.11 -10.51
N ILE A 143 -15.32 -4.09 -10.37
CA ILE A 143 -14.36 -4.28 -11.47
C ILE A 143 -14.27 -5.79 -11.71
N THR A 144 -15.06 -6.28 -12.66
CA THR A 144 -15.08 -7.70 -13.05
C THR A 144 -13.71 -8.13 -13.57
N MET A 145 -13.41 -9.43 -13.66
CA MET A 145 -12.15 -9.94 -14.25
C MET A 145 -11.82 -9.35 -15.64
N ALA A 146 -12.84 -8.97 -16.41
CA ALA A 146 -12.71 -8.26 -17.68
C ALA A 146 -12.21 -6.81 -17.51
N ASP A 147 -12.70 -6.11 -16.49
CA ASP A 147 -12.38 -4.71 -16.19
C ASP A 147 -10.95 -4.56 -15.63
N ARG A 148 -10.40 -5.60 -14.99
CA ARG A 148 -8.99 -5.65 -14.58
C ARG A 148 -8.04 -5.63 -15.79
N ASN A 149 -8.36 -6.40 -16.83
CA ASN A 149 -7.59 -6.39 -18.07
C ASN A 149 -7.76 -5.07 -18.83
N LEU A 150 -8.94 -4.44 -18.74
CA LEU A 150 -9.19 -3.12 -19.28
C LEU A 150 -8.40 -2.04 -18.52
N LEU A 151 -8.28 -2.11 -17.20
CA LEU A 151 -7.46 -1.20 -16.41
C LEU A 151 -5.97 -1.35 -16.73
N ILE A 152 -5.46 -2.59 -16.85
CA ILE A 152 -4.09 -2.84 -17.31
C ILE A 152 -3.90 -2.26 -18.72
N PHE A 153 -4.87 -2.44 -19.62
CA PHE A 153 -4.84 -1.86 -20.95
C PHE A 153 -4.88 -0.33 -20.93
N VAL A 154 -5.68 0.30 -20.07
CA VAL A 154 -5.77 1.76 -19.92
C VAL A 154 -4.48 2.33 -19.32
N VAL A 155 -3.88 1.65 -18.34
CA VAL A 155 -2.58 2.04 -17.79
C VAL A 155 -1.49 1.92 -18.86
N LEU A 156 -1.45 0.81 -19.60
CA LEU A 156 -0.54 0.65 -20.73
C LEU A 156 -0.80 1.68 -21.84
N PHE A 157 -2.06 2.03 -22.09
CA PHE A 157 -2.47 3.04 -23.06
C PHE A 157 -2.03 4.43 -22.61
N ILE A 158 -2.16 4.79 -21.33
CA ILE A 158 -1.68 6.06 -20.79
C ILE A 158 -0.14 6.13 -20.85
N ILE A 159 0.56 5.04 -20.52
CA ILE A 159 2.01 4.96 -20.64
C ILE A 159 2.43 5.10 -22.10
N PHE A 160 1.77 4.36 -23.00
CA PHE A 160 2.02 4.43 -24.44
C PHE A 160 1.71 5.82 -25.00
N PHE A 161 0.58 6.42 -24.63
CA PHE A 161 0.18 7.75 -25.09
C PHE A 161 1.09 8.84 -24.55
N ALA A 162 1.51 8.75 -23.28
CA ALA A 162 2.51 9.64 -22.71
C ALA A 162 3.86 9.50 -23.42
N TYR A 163 4.29 8.27 -23.72
CA TYR A 163 5.51 7.99 -24.48
C TYR A 163 5.43 8.50 -25.93
N VAL A 164 4.29 8.31 -26.60
CA VAL A 164 4.05 8.79 -27.97
C VAL A 164 3.92 10.31 -28.02
N THR A 165 3.35 10.92 -26.99
CA THR A 165 3.18 12.38 -26.91
C THR A 165 4.45 13.08 -26.39
N SER A 166 5.40 12.35 -25.80
CA SER A 166 6.63 12.95 -25.27
C SER A 166 7.65 13.37 -26.34
N ASP A 167 7.42 13.05 -27.62
CA ASP A 167 8.37 13.33 -28.70
C ASP A 167 7.99 14.54 -29.58
N GLY A 168 7.19 15.47 -29.06
CA GLY A 168 6.89 16.67 -29.84
C GLY A 168 5.99 17.70 -29.19
N SER A 169 6.50 18.45 -28.20
CA SER A 169 6.13 19.87 -28.03
C SER A 169 6.97 20.52 -26.94
N SER A 170 8.21 20.87 -27.28
CA SER A 170 8.87 22.03 -26.70
C SER A 170 8.23 23.29 -27.28
N ASP A 171 7.08 23.72 -26.76
CA ASP A 171 6.68 25.11 -26.96
C ASP A 171 6.11 25.69 -25.67
N LYS A 172 6.98 26.45 -24.99
CA LYS A 172 6.65 27.29 -23.86
C LYS A 172 6.02 28.58 -24.40
N THR A 173 4.75 28.54 -24.78
CA THR A 173 3.97 29.77 -24.90
C THR A 173 2.90 29.75 -23.82
N SER A 174 3.17 30.52 -22.77
CA SER A 174 2.19 30.79 -21.72
C SER A 174 0.92 31.35 -22.38
N PRO A 175 -0.29 30.80 -22.13
CA PRO A 175 -1.54 31.20 -22.79
C PRO A 175 -1.98 32.64 -22.48
N LEU A 176 -1.14 33.39 -21.76
CA LEU A 176 -1.31 34.80 -21.40
C LEU A 176 -0.30 35.72 -22.12
N ALA A 177 0.61 35.18 -22.95
CA ALA A 177 1.59 35.97 -23.71
C ALA A 177 0.93 36.98 -24.66
N TRP A 178 -0.27 36.67 -25.16
CA TRP A 178 -1.05 37.59 -25.99
C TRP A 178 -1.53 38.83 -25.21
N LEU A 179 -1.67 38.77 -23.88
CA LEU A 179 -2.06 39.91 -23.03
C LEU A 179 -0.90 40.90 -22.86
N GLU A 180 0.35 40.42 -22.86
CA GLU A 180 1.55 41.27 -22.80
C GLU A 180 1.82 42.01 -24.12
N GLU A 181 1.30 41.50 -25.24
CA GLU A 181 1.38 42.16 -26.55
C GLU A 181 0.27 43.20 -26.80
N LEU A 182 -0.83 43.15 -26.04
CA LEU A 182 -1.94 44.09 -26.22
C LEU A 182 -1.55 45.56 -26.00
N PRO A 183 -0.76 45.94 -24.98
CA PRO A 183 -0.37 47.34 -24.78
C PRO A 183 0.38 47.89 -25.99
N ASN A 184 1.33 47.11 -26.53
CA ASN A 184 2.16 47.51 -27.67
C ASN A 184 1.37 47.57 -28.99
N LYS A 185 0.30 46.79 -29.14
CA LYS A 185 -0.59 46.84 -30.33
C LYS A 185 -1.62 47.97 -30.24
N ILE A 186 -2.03 48.37 -29.04
CA ILE A 186 -3.01 49.44 -28.81
C ILE A 186 -2.31 50.82 -28.84
N THR A 187 -1.08 50.93 -28.34
CA THR A 187 -0.26 52.14 -28.50
C THR A 187 0.54 52.05 -29.80
N GLY A 188 -0.15 52.23 -30.92
CA GLY A 188 0.44 52.30 -32.25
C GLY A 188 1.68 53.20 -32.26
N GLY A 189 2.82 52.62 -32.62
CA GLY A 189 4.13 53.25 -32.54
C GLY A 189 4.17 54.67 -33.12
N LYS A 190 4.56 55.62 -32.27
CA LYS A 190 5.28 56.82 -32.68
C LYS A 190 6.30 57.19 -31.61
N LYS A 191 7.56 56.89 -31.97
CA LYS A 191 8.85 57.30 -31.38
C LYS A 191 9.25 56.65 -30.07
#